data_AF-A0A2R5LQ01-F1
#
_entry.id   AF-A0A2R5LQ01-F1
#
_cell.length_a   1.000
_cell.length_b   1.000
_cell.length_c   1.000
_cell.angle_alpha   90.00
_cell.angle_beta   90.00
_cell.angle_gamma   90.00
#
_symmetry.space_group_name_H-M   'P 1'
#
loop_
_entity.id
_entity.type
_entity.pdbx_description
1 polymer ?
#
loop_
_entity_poly.entity_id
_entity_poly.type
_entity_poly.pdbx_seq_one_letter_code
_entity_poly.pdbx_strand_id
1 'polypeptide(L)'
;MVFLLPLDFTLTAGATATALFTLLAWFKFADADLTVLFNSLFGKSIGSLKGKVVWITGASSGIGEYLAYELARAGARLALSGTNSNNLAAVKDRCCDIRADAEVITVPF
;
A
#
# COMPACT_ATOMS: atom_id res chain seq x y z
N MET A 1 47.55 20.58 -27.62
CA MET A 1 46.35 20.81 -26.78
C MET A 1 45.58 19.50 -26.63
N VAL A 2 46.17 18.50 -25.95
CA VAL A 2 45.54 17.17 -25.73
C VAL A 2 46.16 16.56 -24.46
N PHE A 3 45.73 16.96 -23.27
CA PHE A 3 46.18 16.35 -22.00
C PHE A 3 45.15 16.47 -20.84
N LEU A 4 43.86 16.66 -21.14
CA LEU A 4 42.79 16.81 -20.10
C LEU A 4 41.79 15.63 -20.04
N LEU A 5 41.75 14.76 -21.05
CA LEU A 5 40.78 13.65 -21.14
C LEU A 5 40.76 12.61 -19.98
N PRO A 6 41.90 12.22 -19.35
CA PRO A 6 41.85 11.15 -18.35
C PRO A 6 41.28 11.63 -16.99
N LEU A 7 41.38 12.93 -16.69
CA LEU A 7 40.91 13.50 -15.42
C LEU A 7 39.39 13.68 -15.39
N ASP A 8 38.80 14.11 -16.51
CA ASP A 8 37.34 14.27 -16.64
C ASP A 8 36.63 12.92 -16.58
N PHE A 9 37.23 11.85 -17.15
CA PHE A 9 36.67 10.51 -17.10
C PHE A 9 36.66 9.91 -15.68
N THR A 10 37.71 10.14 -14.90
CA THR A 10 37.79 9.65 -13.51
C THR A 10 36.83 10.41 -12.58
N LEU A 11 36.67 11.72 -12.78
CA LEU A 11 35.67 12.54 -12.08
C LEU A 11 34.23 12.10 -12.40
N THR A 12 33.94 11.86 -13.68
CA THR A 12 32.60 11.43 -14.11
C THR A 12 32.27 10.03 -13.61
N ALA A 13 33.23 9.09 -13.70
CA ALA A 13 33.08 7.73 -13.18
C ALA A 13 32.87 7.73 -11.65
N GLY A 14 33.65 8.53 -10.91
CA GLY A 14 33.50 8.69 -9.46
C GLY A 14 32.13 9.24 -9.06
N ALA A 15 31.64 10.26 -9.76
CA ALA A 15 30.31 10.83 -9.53
C ALA A 15 29.17 9.85 -9.85
N THR A 16 29.29 9.06 -10.91
CA THR A 16 28.30 8.02 -11.22
C THR A 16 28.30 6.89 -10.19
N ALA A 17 29.46 6.51 -9.66
CA ALA A 17 29.57 5.48 -8.64
C ALA A 17 28.98 5.93 -7.29
N THR A 18 29.20 7.19 -6.89
CA THR A 18 28.59 7.74 -5.68
C THR A 18 27.09 7.91 -5.83
N ALA A 19 26.60 8.37 -6.99
CA ALA A 19 25.16 8.46 -7.27
C ALA A 19 24.48 7.08 -7.27
N LEU A 20 25.13 6.05 -7.82
CA LEU A 20 24.62 4.69 -7.78
C LEU A 20 24.61 4.14 -6.35
N PHE A 21 25.66 4.38 -5.58
CA PHE A 21 25.75 3.94 -4.19
C PHE A 21 24.70 4.63 -3.30
N THR A 22 24.45 5.93 -3.47
CA THR A 22 23.41 6.64 -2.73
C THR A 22 22.02 6.18 -3.15
N LEU A 23 21.77 5.92 -4.43
CA LEU A 23 20.52 5.32 -4.91
C LEU A 23 20.27 3.95 -4.25
N LEU A 24 21.29 3.08 -4.22
CA LEU A 24 21.20 1.76 -3.59
C LEU A 24 21.02 1.82 -2.07
N ALA A 25 21.69 2.75 -1.40
CA ALA A 25 21.52 3.00 0.04
C ALA A 25 20.12 3.54 0.35
N TRP A 26 19.58 4.42 -0.50
CA TRP A 26 18.22 4.94 -0.38
C TRP A 26 17.18 3.83 -0.58
N PHE A 27 17.40 2.91 -1.53
CA PHE A 27 16.59 1.71 -1.70
C PHE A 27 16.60 0.77 -0.49
N LYS A 28 17.71 0.70 0.26
CA LYS A 28 17.78 -0.05 1.53
C LYS A 28 16.99 0.60 2.67
N PHE A 29 16.77 1.92 2.60
CA PHE A 29 15.99 2.69 3.57
C PHE A 29 14.52 2.86 3.15
N ALA A 30 14.15 2.44 1.95
CA ALA A 30 12.75 2.36 1.57
C ALA A 30 12.10 1.24 2.39
N ASP A 31 11.39 1.61 3.47
CA ASP A 31 10.63 0.69 4.33
C ASP A 31 9.55 -0.11 3.56
N ALA A 32 9.23 0.30 2.33
CA ALA A 32 8.37 -0.44 1.43
C ALA A 32 9.21 -1.36 0.52
N ASP A 33 8.91 -2.67 0.58
CA ASP A 33 9.47 -3.65 -0.36
C ASP A 33 9.25 -3.16 -1.81
N LEU A 34 10.28 -3.27 -2.67
CA LEU A 34 10.22 -2.84 -4.07
C LEU A 34 9.03 -3.47 -4.79
N THR A 35 8.66 -4.68 -4.37
CA THR A 35 7.45 -5.40 -4.80
C THR A 35 6.17 -4.60 -4.55
N VAL A 36 6.02 -3.99 -3.38
CA VAL A 36 4.85 -3.14 -3.03
C VAL A 36 4.87 -1.87 -3.86
N LEU A 37 6.03 -1.24 -4.02
CA LEU A 37 6.18 -0.01 -4.82
C LEU A 37 5.80 -0.25 -6.30
N PHE A 38 6.28 -1.35 -6.87
CA PHE A 38 5.95 -1.77 -8.24
C PHE A 38 4.45 -2.07 -8.39
N ASN A 39 3.86 -2.80 -7.45
CA ASN A 39 2.43 -3.08 -7.45
C ASN A 39 1.58 -1.81 -7.24
N SER A 40 2.09 -0.79 -6.55
CA SER A 40 1.38 0.49 -6.42
C SER A 40 1.33 1.28 -7.74
N LEU A 41 2.27 1.03 -8.66
CA LEU A 41 2.33 1.71 -9.97
C LEU A 41 1.62 0.93 -11.07
N PHE A 42 1.77 -0.39 -11.10
CA PHE A 42 1.29 -1.25 -12.20
C PHE A 42 0.23 -2.27 -11.77
N GLY A 43 -0.18 -2.27 -10.50
CA GLY A 43 -1.16 -3.20 -9.97
C GLY A 43 -2.59 -2.96 -10.47
N LYS A 44 -3.50 -3.85 -10.07
CA LYS A 44 -4.93 -3.71 -10.37
C LYS A 44 -5.55 -2.62 -9.53
N SER A 45 -6.43 -1.82 -10.13
CA SER A 45 -7.23 -0.84 -9.38
C SER A 45 -8.11 -1.51 -8.33
N ILE A 46 -8.40 -0.80 -7.24
CA ILE A 46 -9.29 -1.29 -6.17
C ILE A 46 -10.70 -1.61 -6.69
N GLY A 47 -11.14 -0.93 -7.75
CA GLY A 47 -12.42 -1.19 -8.43
C GLY A 47 -12.53 -2.59 -9.03
N SER A 48 -11.42 -3.29 -9.26
CA SER A 48 -11.43 -4.70 -9.70
C SER A 48 -12.00 -5.67 -8.66
N LEU A 49 -12.16 -5.23 -7.41
CA LEU A 49 -12.73 -6.01 -6.31
C LEU A 49 -14.24 -5.79 -6.13
N LYS A 50 -14.88 -4.94 -6.95
CA LYS A 50 -16.32 -4.70 -6.89
C LYS A 50 -17.11 -6.01 -7.00
N GLY A 51 -18.04 -6.22 -6.07
CA GLY A 51 -18.88 -7.43 -5.96
C GLY A 51 -18.15 -8.70 -5.49
N LYS A 52 -16.83 -8.64 -5.25
CA LYS A 52 -16.08 -9.75 -4.66
C LYS A 52 -16.22 -9.74 -3.14
N VAL A 53 -16.08 -10.92 -2.53
CA VAL A 53 -16.03 -11.07 -1.07
C VAL A 53 -14.58 -10.90 -0.61
N VAL A 54 -14.33 -9.97 0.31
CA VAL A 54 -13.02 -9.70 0.90
C VAL A 54 -13.11 -9.88 2.42
N TRP A 55 -12.26 -10.75 2.96
CA TRP A 55 -12.14 -10.94 4.41
C TRP A 55 -10.94 -10.17 4.93
N ILE A 56 -11.20 -9.24 5.86
CA ILE A 56 -10.18 -8.40 6.49
C ILE A 56 -9.99 -8.87 7.93
N THR A 57 -8.78 -9.33 8.26
CA THR A 57 -8.34 -9.61 9.62
C THR A 57 -7.66 -8.37 10.20
N GLY A 58 -7.84 -8.12 11.51
CA GLY A 58 -7.37 -6.88 12.12
C GLY A 58 -8.16 -5.64 11.68
N ALA A 59 -9.43 -5.80 11.30
CA ALA A 59 -10.28 -4.72 10.79
C ALA A 59 -10.76 -3.73 11.87
N SER A 60 -10.48 -4.00 13.15
CA SER A 60 -10.97 -3.20 14.27
C SER A 60 -10.17 -1.90 14.52
N SER A 61 -9.06 -1.67 13.82
CA SER A 61 -8.30 -0.41 13.90
C SER A 61 -7.24 -0.28 12.79
N GLY A 62 -6.67 0.91 12.66
CA GLY A 62 -5.44 1.15 11.88
C GLY A 62 -5.61 0.82 10.39
N ILE A 63 -4.65 0.12 9.82
CA ILE A 63 -4.64 -0.18 8.37
C ILE A 63 -5.87 -1.00 7.95
N GLY A 64 -6.28 -1.97 8.77
CA GLY A 64 -7.44 -2.82 8.46
C GLY A 64 -8.76 -2.05 8.45
N GLU A 65 -8.93 -1.08 9.35
CA GLU A 65 -10.08 -0.17 9.39
C GLU A 65 -10.16 0.69 8.13
N TYR A 66 -9.08 1.40 7.79
CA TYR A 66 -9.06 2.25 6.59
C TYR A 66 -9.21 1.43 5.30
N LEU A 67 -8.64 0.22 5.26
CA LEU A 67 -8.82 -0.70 4.14
C LEU A 67 -10.30 -1.12 3.98
N ALA A 68 -11.01 -1.36 5.08
CA ALA A 68 -12.44 -1.67 5.04
C ALA A 68 -13.24 -0.52 4.42
N TYR A 69 -12.92 0.72 4.77
CA TYR A 69 -13.60 1.90 4.21
C TYR A 69 -13.37 2.04 2.71
N GLU A 70 -12.14 1.90 2.24
CA GLU A 70 -11.82 1.99 0.81
C GLU A 70 -12.45 0.84 0.00
N LEU A 71 -12.47 -0.37 0.54
CA LEU A 71 -13.12 -1.51 -0.13
C LEU A 71 -14.64 -1.39 -0.12
N ALA A 72 -15.24 -0.83 0.93
CA ALA A 72 -16.67 -0.50 0.96
C ALA A 72 -17.01 0.53 -0.13
N ARG A 73 -16.21 1.61 -0.29
CA ARG A 73 -16.36 2.57 -1.40
C ARG A 73 -16.30 1.88 -2.75
N ALA A 74 -15.34 0.98 -2.93
CA ALA A 74 -15.15 0.22 -4.17
C ALA A 74 -16.31 -0.75 -4.47
N GLY A 75 -17.21 -0.99 -3.51
CA GLY A 75 -18.36 -1.89 -3.67
C GLY A 75 -17.99 -3.37 -3.54
N ALA A 76 -16.93 -3.68 -2.78
CA ALA A 76 -16.66 -5.04 -2.35
C ALA A 76 -17.61 -5.44 -1.21
N ARG A 77 -17.82 -6.75 -1.05
CA ARG A 77 -18.60 -7.37 0.03
C ARG A 77 -17.61 -7.76 1.12
N LEU A 78 -17.83 -7.32 2.35
CA LEU A 78 -16.81 -7.37 3.40
C LEU A 78 -17.17 -8.36 4.51
N ALA A 79 -16.20 -9.19 4.90
CA ALA A 79 -16.19 -9.90 6.16
C ALA A 79 -15.10 -9.27 7.04
N LEU A 80 -15.46 -8.75 8.22
CA LEU A 80 -14.55 -8.06 9.12
C LEU A 80 -14.29 -8.89 10.36
N SER A 81 -13.01 -9.10 10.70
CA SER A 81 -12.59 -9.77 11.94
C SER A 81 -11.57 -8.93 12.71
N GLY A 82 -11.68 -8.94 14.04
CA GLY A 82 -10.78 -8.24 14.94
C GLY A 82 -11.05 -8.60 16.40
N THR A 83 -10.12 -8.26 17.28
CA THR A 83 -10.19 -8.62 18.71
C THR A 83 -11.07 -7.68 19.54
N ASN A 84 -11.27 -6.44 19.08
CA ASN A 84 -12.13 -5.46 19.74
C ASN A 84 -13.48 -5.38 19.01
N SER A 85 -14.52 -5.98 19.58
CA SER A 85 -15.86 -6.05 19.01
C SER A 85 -16.55 -4.69 18.89
N ASN A 86 -16.34 -3.79 19.85
CA ASN A 86 -16.95 -2.45 19.84
C ASN A 86 -16.41 -1.63 18.67
N ASN A 87 -15.09 -1.63 18.46
CA ASN A 87 -14.49 -0.96 17.33
C ASN A 87 -14.92 -1.62 16.01
N LEU A 88 -14.96 -2.95 15.95
CA LEU A 88 -15.37 -3.67 14.75
C LEU A 88 -16.81 -3.33 14.33
N ALA A 89 -17.72 -3.16 15.30
CA ALA A 89 -19.08 -2.69 15.06
C ALA A 89 -19.08 -1.26 14.49
N ALA A 90 -18.33 -0.33 15.09
CA ALA A 90 -18.21 1.03 14.59
C ALA A 90 -17.63 1.09 13.16
N VAL A 91 -16.63 0.24 12.85
CA VAL A 91 -16.07 0.12 11.49
C VAL A 91 -17.12 -0.38 10.51
N LYS A 92 -17.91 -1.40 10.88
CA LYS A 92 -19.02 -1.89 10.05
C LYS A 92 -20.03 -0.77 9.78
N ASP A 93 -20.49 -0.07 10.81
CA ASP A 93 -21.48 1.00 10.67
C ASP A 93 -20.95 2.11 9.76
N ARG A 94 -19.68 2.45 9.91
CA ARG A 94 -19.03 3.45 9.05
C ARG A 94 -18.94 3.01 7.58
N CYS A 95 -18.71 1.73 7.31
CA CYS A 95 -18.76 1.20 5.95
C CYS A 95 -20.17 1.35 5.33
N CYS A 96 -21.23 1.11 6.12
CA CYS A 96 -22.62 1.30 5.69
C CYS A 96 -22.96 2.78 5.44
N ASP A 97 -22.42 3.72 6.23
CA ASP A 97 -22.56 5.15 6.00
C ASP A 97 -21.91 5.60 4.69
N ILE A 98 -20.74 5.04 4.39
CA ILE A 98 -19.96 5.36 3.19
C ILE A 98 -20.70 4.92 1.93
N ARG A 99 -21.42 3.80 2.00
CA ARG A 99 -22.12 3.21 0.87
C ARG A 99 -23.39 2.52 1.34
N ALA A 100 -24.54 3.04 0.92
CA ALA A 100 -25.85 2.58 1.36
C ALA A 100 -26.15 1.10 1.02
N ASP A 101 -25.60 0.58 -0.07
CA ASP A 101 -25.70 -0.82 -0.50
C ASP A 101 -24.51 -1.69 -0.04
N ALA A 102 -23.73 -1.25 0.95
CA ALA A 102 -22.60 -2.02 1.45
C ALA A 102 -23.05 -3.33 2.13
N GLU A 103 -22.52 -4.45 1.65
CA GLU A 103 -22.69 -5.77 2.29
C GLU A 103 -21.53 -6.03 3.24
N VAL A 104 -21.73 -5.82 4.54
CA VAL A 104 -20.68 -5.97 5.57
C VAL A 104 -21.15 -6.86 6.71
N ILE A 105 -20.40 -7.93 6.96
CA ILE A 105 -20.62 -8.83 8.10
C ILE A 105 -19.43 -8.79 9.06
N THR A 106 -19.71 -8.94 10.35
CA THR A 106 -18.67 -9.17 11.36
C THR A 106 -18.52 -10.67 11.58
N VAL A 107 -17.28 -11.15 11.58
CA VAL A 107 -16.93 -12.54 11.82
C VAL A 107 -16.11 -12.61 13.11
N PRO A 108 -16.56 -13.37 14.13
CA PRO A 108 -15.84 -13.50 15.38
C PRO A 108 -14.46 -14.12 15.14
N PHE A 109 -13.48 -13.70 15.95
CA PHE A 109 -12.14 -14.27 15.95
C PHE A 109 -12.07 -15.49 16.88
#